data_AF-A0A0L6WQU6-F1
#
_entry.id   AF-A0A0L6WQU6-F1
#
_cell.length_a   1.000
_cell.length_b   1.000
_cell.length_c   1.000
_cell.angle_alpha   90.00
_cell.angle_beta   90.00
_cell.angle_gamma   90.00
#
_symmetry.space_group_name_H-M   'P 1'
#
loop_
_entity.id
_entity.type
_entity.pdbx_description
1 polymer ?
#
loop_
_entity_poly.entity_id
_entity_poly.type
_entity_poly.pdbx_seq_one_letter_code
_entity_poly.pdbx_strand_id
1 'polypeptide(L)'
;MQPIAQGIIRCFKAHYHTSYIEHAIDQYDSGATSSEIYDINQLEAMQLAETAWNEVDTTTIRHCWCKAGILPHMNQPADQPIIPVTALLNADSNQLDPIVEVEKEVERVLNQLQSTGVFQPQNRMSLDALLNPADEIHHMKEVTNVDICKAVPEA
;
A
#
# COMPACT_ATOMS: atom_id res chain seq x y z
N MET A 1 5.48 14.39 1.55
CA MET A 1 4.23 13.59 1.67
C MET A 1 3.35 14.18 2.77
N GLN A 2 2.03 14.19 2.61
CA GLN A 2 1.12 14.58 3.70
C GLN A 2 0.90 13.38 4.65
N PRO A 3 0.92 13.57 5.99
CA PRO A 3 0.80 12.47 6.96
C PRO A 3 -0.43 11.57 6.79
N ILE A 4 -1.55 12.15 6.35
CA ILE A 4 -2.83 11.47 6.07
C ILE A 4 -2.67 10.34 5.04
N ALA A 5 -1.89 10.60 3.98
CA ALA A 5 -1.71 9.65 2.89
C ALA A 5 -0.73 8.52 3.26
N GLN A 6 0.15 8.73 4.25
CA GLN A 6 1.26 7.81 4.53
C GLN A 6 0.76 6.40 4.89
N GLY A 7 -0.26 6.27 5.73
CA GLY A 7 -0.80 4.96 6.13
C GLY A 7 -1.53 4.23 4.99
N ILE A 8 -2.31 4.98 4.20
CA ILE A 8 -3.06 4.43 3.05
C ILE A 8 -2.10 4.00 1.93
N ILE A 9 -1.11 4.83 1.60
CA ILE A 9 -0.05 4.52 0.62
C ILE A 9 0.79 3.32 1.09
N ARG A 10 1.14 3.26 2.38
CA ARG A 10 1.91 2.15 2.94
C ARG A 10 1.14 0.82 2.87
N CYS A 11 -0.16 0.84 3.14
CA CYS A 11 -1.03 -0.33 2.95
C CYS A 11 -1.12 -0.75 1.48
N PHE A 12 -1.42 0.19 0.57
CA PHE A 12 -1.44 -0.06 -0.88
C PHE A 12 -0.13 -0.69 -1.38
N LYS A 13 1.01 -0.13 -1.01
CA LYS A 13 2.33 -0.67 -1.36
C LYS A 13 2.56 -2.05 -0.79
N ALA A 14 2.10 -2.32 0.44
CA ALA A 14 2.24 -3.63 1.05
C ALA A 14 1.48 -4.68 0.23
N HIS A 15 0.21 -4.45 -0.12
CA HIS A 15 -0.52 -5.33 -1.03
C HIS A 15 0.16 -5.48 -2.40
N TYR A 16 0.62 -4.38 -3.01
CA TYR A 16 1.31 -4.42 -4.30
C TYR A 16 2.59 -5.25 -4.26
N HIS A 17 3.42 -5.05 -3.23
CA HIS A 17 4.65 -5.82 -3.04
C HIS A 17 4.36 -7.28 -2.74
N THR A 18 3.31 -7.61 -1.98
CA THR A 18 2.90 -9.00 -1.77
C THR A 18 2.64 -9.70 -3.10
N SER A 19 1.73 -9.17 -3.93
CA SER A 19 1.39 -9.78 -5.22
C SER A 19 2.54 -9.78 -6.22
N TYR A 20 3.43 -8.78 -6.19
CA TYR A 20 4.63 -8.77 -7.03
C TYR A 20 5.66 -9.83 -6.62
N ILE A 21 5.80 -10.10 -5.31
CA ILE A 21 6.65 -11.18 -4.80
C ILE A 21 6.05 -12.56 -5.14
N GLU A 22 4.73 -12.70 -5.08
CA GLU A 22 4.02 -13.91 -5.50
C GLU A 22 4.19 -14.17 -7.00
N HIS A 23 4.03 -13.14 -7.86
CA HIS A 23 4.37 -13.22 -9.29
C HIS A 23 5.80 -13.70 -9.53
N ALA A 24 6.78 -13.20 -8.76
CA ALA A 24 8.17 -13.67 -8.87
C ALA A 24 8.36 -15.14 -8.42
N ILE A 25 7.58 -15.62 -7.45
CA ILE A 25 7.56 -17.04 -7.06
C ILE A 25 6.93 -17.89 -8.18
N ASP A 26 5.81 -17.46 -8.76
CA ASP A 26 5.13 -18.16 -9.86
C ASP A 26 6.01 -18.26 -11.12
N GLN A 27 6.78 -17.21 -11.44
CA GLN A 27 7.76 -17.21 -12.52
C GLN A 27 8.90 -18.21 -12.26
N TYR A 28 9.41 -18.26 -11.02
CA TYR A 28 10.43 -19.24 -10.62
C TYR A 28 9.91 -20.68 -10.72
N ASP A 29 8.70 -20.96 -10.20
CA ASP A 29 8.08 -22.28 -10.26
C ASP A 29 7.73 -22.69 -11.71
N SER A 30 7.49 -21.71 -12.59
CA SER A 30 7.34 -21.90 -14.04
C SER A 30 8.66 -22.14 -14.79
N GLY A 31 9.80 -22.04 -14.09
CA GLY A 31 11.14 -22.30 -14.65
C GLY A 31 11.79 -21.10 -15.36
N ALA A 32 11.34 -19.87 -15.08
CA ALA A 32 11.96 -18.65 -15.60
C ALA A 32 13.43 -18.51 -15.17
N THR A 33 14.26 -17.86 -16.00
CA THR A 33 15.67 -17.63 -15.63
C THR A 33 15.79 -16.58 -14.52
N SER A 34 16.92 -16.55 -13.81
CA SER A 34 17.17 -15.58 -12.73
C SER A 34 17.10 -14.11 -13.16
N SER A 35 17.17 -13.81 -14.46
CA SER A 35 16.93 -12.49 -15.04
C SER A 35 15.44 -12.17 -15.23
N GLU A 36 14.61 -13.18 -15.54
CA GLU A 36 13.20 -13.02 -15.91
C GLU A 36 12.25 -13.11 -14.71
N ILE A 37 12.69 -13.70 -13.59
CA ILE A 37 11.86 -13.88 -12.38
C ILE A 37 11.26 -12.57 -11.85
N TYR A 38 11.96 -11.44 -12.03
CA TYR A 38 11.52 -10.12 -11.59
C TYR A 38 10.94 -9.26 -12.73
N ASP A 39 10.85 -9.81 -13.95
CA ASP A 39 10.26 -9.10 -15.07
C ASP A 39 8.73 -9.02 -14.92
N ILE A 40 8.23 -7.81 -15.07
CA ILE A 40 6.81 -7.48 -15.10
C ILE A 40 6.57 -6.44 -16.19
N ASN A 41 5.57 -6.66 -17.03
CA ASN A 41 5.20 -5.70 -18.06
C ASN A 41 4.22 -4.65 -17.53
N GLN A 42 4.03 -3.55 -18.26
CA GLN A 42 3.19 -2.44 -17.80
C GLN A 42 1.72 -2.83 -17.53
N LEU A 43 1.16 -3.77 -18.30
CA LEU A 43 -0.23 -4.22 -18.09
C LEU A 43 -0.35 -5.03 -16.80
N GLU A 44 0.57 -5.96 -16.56
CA GLU A 44 0.64 -6.74 -15.32
C GLU A 44 0.82 -5.81 -14.12
N ALA A 45 1.76 -4.86 -14.17
CA ALA A 45 1.99 -3.89 -13.10
C ALA A 45 0.74 -3.03 -12.83
N MET A 46 -0.02 -2.64 -13.87
CA MET A 46 -1.28 -1.92 -13.70
C MET A 46 -2.38 -2.81 -13.08
N GLN A 47 -2.45 -4.09 -13.43
CA GLN A 47 -3.39 -5.05 -12.85
C GLN A 47 -3.06 -5.34 -11.37
N LEU A 48 -1.78 -5.50 -11.03
CA LEU A 48 -1.35 -5.61 -9.63
C LEU A 48 -1.70 -4.34 -8.84
N ALA A 49 -1.54 -3.15 -9.43
CA ALA A 49 -1.93 -1.90 -8.79
C ALA A 49 -3.47 -1.78 -8.60
N GLU A 50 -4.27 -2.22 -9.57
CA GLU A 50 -5.74 -2.26 -9.43
C GLU A 50 -6.17 -3.21 -8.29
N THR A 51 -5.64 -4.44 -8.27
CA THR A 51 -5.89 -5.41 -7.20
C THR A 51 -5.44 -4.86 -5.84
N ALA A 52 -4.19 -4.37 -5.74
CA ALA A 52 -3.64 -3.84 -4.51
C ALA A 52 -4.41 -2.63 -3.96
N TRP A 53 -5.01 -1.81 -4.83
CA TRP A 53 -5.90 -0.72 -4.41
C TRP A 53 -7.24 -1.23 -3.89
N ASN A 54 -7.83 -2.23 -4.54
CA ASN A 54 -9.10 -2.83 -4.12
C ASN A 54 -9.00 -3.59 -2.79
N GLU A 55 -7.82 -4.10 -2.43
CA GLU A 55 -7.53 -4.70 -1.12
C GLU A 55 -7.40 -3.68 0.03
N VAL A 56 -7.20 -2.38 -0.25
CA VAL A 56 -7.13 -1.34 0.79
C VAL A 56 -8.51 -1.09 1.39
N ASP A 57 -8.85 -1.87 2.41
CA ASP A 57 -10.17 -1.80 3.04
C ASP A 57 -10.48 -0.42 3.67
N THR A 58 -11.77 -0.11 3.65
CA THR A 58 -12.43 1.00 4.33
C THR A 58 -12.10 1.11 5.81
N THR A 59 -11.78 0.02 6.53
CA THR A 59 -11.30 0.10 7.92
C THR A 59 -9.89 0.67 8.00
N THR A 60 -8.98 0.35 7.07
CA THR A 60 -7.65 0.95 6.97
C THR A 60 -7.73 2.45 6.67
N ILE A 61 -8.57 2.84 5.70
CA ILE A 61 -8.80 4.26 5.36
C ILE A 61 -9.35 5.02 6.58
N ARG A 62 -10.37 4.46 7.25
CA ARG A 62 -10.96 5.03 8.47
C ARG A 62 -9.94 5.14 9.60
N HIS A 63 -9.15 4.09 9.84
CA HIS A 63 -8.09 4.08 10.86
C HIS A 63 -7.08 5.20 10.59
N CYS A 64 -6.61 5.35 9.36
CA CYS A 64 -5.70 6.42 8.95
C CYS A 64 -6.32 7.81 9.17
N TRP A 65 -7.58 8.03 8.78
CA TRP A 65 -8.26 9.31 8.94
C TRP A 65 -8.56 9.65 10.42
N CYS A 66 -8.88 8.66 11.25
CA CYS A 66 -8.97 8.83 12.71
C CYS A 66 -7.60 9.19 13.32
N LYS A 67 -6.53 8.49 12.93
CA LYS A 67 -5.16 8.73 13.40
C LYS A 67 -4.62 10.10 12.99
N ALA A 68 -5.09 10.62 11.85
CA ALA A 68 -4.80 11.97 11.37
C ALA A 68 -5.74 13.06 11.92
N GLY A 69 -6.75 12.71 12.72
CA GLY A 69 -7.71 13.67 13.29
C GLY A 69 -8.74 14.25 12.32
N ILE A 70 -8.90 13.66 11.12
CA ILE A 70 -9.96 14.03 10.16
C ILE A 70 -11.32 13.54 10.68
N LEU A 71 -11.36 12.31 11.18
CA LEU A 71 -12.56 11.71 11.77
C LEU A 71 -12.51 11.80 13.30
N PRO A 72 -13.67 12.01 13.97
CA PRO A 72 -13.72 12.00 15.42
C PRO A 72 -13.36 10.62 15.98
N HIS A 73 -12.67 10.60 17.11
CA HIS A 73 -12.27 9.38 17.79
C HIS A 73 -13.49 8.75 18.48
N MET A 74 -14.06 7.69 17.90
CA MET A 74 -15.37 7.10 18.26
C MET A 74 -15.44 6.41 19.64
N ASN A 75 -14.47 6.62 20.54
CA ASN A 75 -14.46 6.06 21.89
C ASN A 75 -15.29 6.86 22.90
N GLN A 76 -16.16 7.77 22.45
CA GLN A 76 -16.98 8.63 23.30
C GLN A 76 -18.48 8.36 23.11
N PRO A 77 -19.20 7.82 24.11
CA PRO A 77 -20.63 7.58 24.01
C PRO A 77 -21.44 8.87 24.24
N ALA A 78 -22.03 9.44 23.19
CA ALA A 78 -23.02 10.52 23.31
C ALA A 78 -23.95 10.65 22.08
N ASP A 79 -25.24 10.35 22.28
CA ASP A 79 -26.44 10.98 21.71
C ASP A 79 -26.48 11.54 20.26
N GLN A 80 -26.67 10.64 19.29
CA GLN A 80 -27.54 10.74 18.08
C GLN A 80 -27.32 11.92 17.07
N PRO A 81 -28.17 12.13 16.01
CA PRO A 81 -27.91 11.68 14.62
C PRO A 81 -27.94 12.84 13.56
N ILE A 82 -27.94 12.72 12.22
CA ILE A 82 -28.22 11.62 11.25
C ILE A 82 -27.37 11.77 9.95
N ILE A 83 -26.56 10.76 9.56
CA ILE A 83 -26.11 10.47 8.17
C ILE A 83 -25.96 8.93 8.07
N PRO A 84 -26.27 8.23 6.95
CA PRO A 84 -26.11 6.78 6.83
C PRO A 84 -24.63 6.36 6.68
N VAL A 85 -23.87 6.55 7.74
CA VAL A 85 -22.48 6.11 7.96
C VAL A 85 -22.46 4.62 8.42
N THR A 86 -23.57 3.89 8.24
CA THR A 86 -23.81 2.56 8.82
C THR A 86 -22.84 1.47 8.35
N ALA A 87 -22.25 1.59 7.16
CA ALA A 87 -21.16 0.72 6.73
C ALA A 87 -19.82 0.99 7.47
N LEU A 88 -19.63 2.20 8.00
CA LEU A 88 -18.40 2.62 8.69
C LEU A 88 -18.49 2.57 10.23
N LEU A 89 -19.66 2.24 10.80
CA LEU A 89 -19.88 2.19 12.26
C LEU A 89 -19.90 0.77 12.85
N ASN A 90 -20.02 -0.27 12.02
CA ASN A 90 -20.25 -1.65 12.46
C ASN A 90 -18.98 -2.54 12.38
N ALA A 91 -17.80 -2.00 12.73
CA ALA A 91 -16.57 -2.78 12.86
C ALA A 91 -16.03 -2.65 14.29
N ASP A 92 -15.82 -3.78 14.96
CA ASP A 92 -15.51 -3.84 16.39
C ASP A 92 -14.20 -3.10 16.76
N SER A 93 -14.30 -2.19 17.72
CA SER A 93 -13.18 -1.34 18.20
C SER A 93 -12.05 -2.07 18.95
N ASN A 94 -12.01 -3.41 18.90
CA ASN A 94 -10.90 -4.23 19.42
C ASN A 94 -9.82 -4.50 18.35
N GLN A 95 -9.84 -3.77 17.24
CA GLN A 95 -9.11 -4.07 16.01
C GLN A 95 -7.59 -3.85 16.16
N LEU A 96 -6.82 -4.90 15.86
CA LEU A 96 -5.39 -4.84 15.54
C LEU A 96 -5.15 -3.77 14.45
N ASP A 97 -4.03 -3.04 14.48
CA ASP A 97 -3.70 -2.04 13.43
C ASP A 97 -3.71 -2.76 12.06
N PRO A 98 -4.62 -2.43 11.14
CA PRO A 98 -4.81 -3.21 9.93
C PRO A 98 -3.58 -3.16 9.01
N ILE A 99 -2.76 -2.11 9.12
CA ILE A 99 -1.51 -1.99 8.36
C ILE A 99 -0.49 -3.04 8.84
N VAL A 100 -0.48 -3.38 10.13
CA VAL A 100 0.43 -4.37 10.71
C VAL A 100 0.12 -5.78 10.19
N GLU A 101 -1.13 -6.11 9.88
CA GLU A 101 -1.47 -7.43 9.33
C GLU A 101 -1.01 -7.57 7.87
N VAL A 102 -1.23 -6.54 7.04
CA VAL A 102 -0.73 -6.53 5.65
C VAL A 102 0.81 -6.54 5.62
N GLU A 103 1.46 -5.87 6.57
CA GLU A 103 2.93 -5.89 6.72
C GLU A 103 3.49 -7.28 7.04
N LYS A 104 2.83 -8.06 7.90
CA LYS A 104 3.20 -9.47 8.15
C LYS A 104 3.09 -10.30 6.88
N GLU A 105 2.11 -10.03 6.04
CA GLU A 105 1.90 -10.79 4.81
C GLU A 105 3.01 -10.52 3.78
N VAL A 106 3.46 -9.26 3.65
CA VAL A 106 4.69 -8.93 2.88
C VAL A 106 5.89 -9.68 3.44
N GLU A 107 6.05 -9.72 4.77
CA GLU A 107 7.14 -10.46 5.40
C GLU A 107 7.04 -11.98 5.16
N ARG A 108 5.82 -12.54 5.16
CA ARG A 108 5.54 -13.96 4.84
C ARG A 108 6.00 -14.30 3.43
N VAL A 109 5.60 -13.53 2.42
CA VAL A 109 5.99 -13.83 1.03
C VAL A 109 7.47 -13.54 0.76
N LEU A 110 8.07 -12.53 1.41
CA LEU A 110 9.53 -12.33 1.39
C LEU A 110 10.28 -13.54 1.96
N ASN A 111 9.80 -14.12 3.07
CA ASN A 111 10.36 -15.34 3.63
C ASN A 111 10.24 -16.53 2.65
N GLN A 112 9.10 -16.65 1.95
CA GLN A 112 8.86 -17.67 0.95
C GLN A 112 9.81 -17.52 -0.26
N LEU A 113 9.93 -16.33 -0.85
CA LEU A 113 10.86 -16.04 -1.94
C LEU A 113 12.34 -16.22 -1.53
N GLN A 114 12.70 -15.93 -0.27
CA GLN A 114 14.03 -16.24 0.24
C GLN A 114 14.27 -17.76 0.35
N SER A 115 13.22 -18.54 0.65
CA SER A 115 13.31 -20.01 0.78
C SER A 115 13.47 -20.74 -0.57
N THR A 116 13.07 -20.12 -1.69
CA THR A 116 13.34 -20.68 -3.04
C THR A 116 14.81 -20.58 -3.44
N GLY A 117 15.62 -19.77 -2.73
CA GLY A 117 17.04 -19.55 -3.01
C GLY A 117 17.33 -18.52 -4.11
N VAL A 118 16.29 -18.02 -4.79
CA VAL A 118 16.40 -16.92 -5.78
C VAL A 118 16.87 -15.64 -5.09
N PHE A 119 16.26 -15.31 -3.94
CA PHE A 119 16.54 -14.09 -3.21
C PHE A 119 17.59 -14.32 -2.11
N GLN A 120 18.79 -13.77 -2.31
CA GLN A 120 19.90 -13.92 -1.38
C GLN A 120 19.64 -13.17 -0.06
N PRO A 121 19.79 -13.80 1.12
CA PRO A 121 19.47 -13.17 2.41
C PRO A 121 20.22 -11.86 2.68
N GLN A 122 21.45 -11.75 2.17
CA GLN A 122 22.30 -10.55 2.30
C GLN A 122 21.79 -9.33 1.50
N ASN A 123 20.89 -9.54 0.52
CA ASN A 123 20.27 -8.49 -0.28
C ASN A 123 18.89 -8.07 0.28
N ARG A 124 18.44 -8.67 1.39
CA ARG A 124 17.14 -8.37 2.00
C ARG A 124 17.16 -7.01 2.69
N MET A 125 16.40 -6.07 2.14
CA MET A 125 16.10 -4.80 2.79
C MET A 125 15.06 -4.97 3.91
N SER A 126 14.98 -3.99 4.82
CA SER A 126 13.92 -3.97 5.84
C SER A 126 12.56 -3.65 5.22
N LEU A 127 11.48 -4.08 5.87
CA LEU A 127 10.11 -3.80 5.42
C LEU A 127 9.83 -2.29 5.34
N ASP A 128 10.38 -1.51 6.27
CA ASP A 128 10.25 -0.05 6.25
C ASP A 128 10.93 0.58 5.02
N ALA A 129 12.14 0.12 4.68
CA ALA A 129 12.86 0.58 3.50
C ALA A 129 12.20 0.12 2.19
N LEU A 130 11.52 -1.04 2.18
CA LEU A 130 10.76 -1.53 1.03
C LEU A 130 9.50 -0.69 0.79
N LEU A 131 8.73 -0.41 1.85
CA LEU A 131 7.46 0.31 1.74
C LEU A 131 7.63 1.84 1.74
N ASN A 132 8.75 2.37 2.23
CA ASN A 132 9.07 3.80 2.29
C ASN A 132 10.53 4.05 1.89
N PRO A 133 10.92 3.74 0.63
CA PRO A 133 12.28 3.97 0.17
C PRO A 133 12.61 5.47 0.19
N ALA A 134 13.81 5.81 0.69
CA ALA A 134 14.22 7.20 0.90
C ALA A 134 14.19 8.05 -0.38
N ASP A 135 14.41 7.43 -1.54
CA ASP A 135 14.51 8.11 -2.84
C ASP A 135 13.18 8.68 -3.34
N GLU A 136 12.03 8.16 -2.89
CA GLU A 136 10.71 8.72 -3.22
C GLU A 136 10.54 10.18 -2.74
N ILE A 137 11.21 10.53 -1.64
CA ILE A 137 11.16 11.88 -1.06
C ILE A 137 11.80 12.90 -2.01
N HIS A 138 12.77 12.47 -2.84
CA HIS A 138 13.53 13.34 -3.74
C HIS A 138 12.82 13.61 -5.07
N HIS A 139 11.81 12.81 -5.45
CA HIS A 139 11.26 12.85 -6.81
C HIS A 139 10.09 13.82 -7.04
N MET A 140 9.57 14.44 -5.98
CA MET A 140 8.52 15.45 -6.07
C MET A 140 9.11 16.84 -6.37
N LYS A 141 9.55 17.05 -7.61
CA LYS A 141 9.64 18.42 -8.15
C LYS A 141 8.26 19.05 -8.05
N GLU A 142 8.16 20.19 -7.38
CA GLU A 142 6.91 20.92 -7.17
C GLU A 142 6.38 21.44 -8.51
N VAL A 143 5.61 20.62 -9.22
CA VAL A 143 4.71 21.11 -10.26
C VAL A 143 3.60 21.85 -9.53
N THR A 144 3.68 23.18 -9.50
CA THR A 144 2.68 23.96 -8.80
C THR A 144 1.38 23.96 -9.60
N ASN A 145 0.23 24.23 -8.95
CA ASN A 145 -1.04 24.36 -9.66
C ASN A 145 -0.99 25.44 -10.78
N VAL A 146 -0.10 26.44 -10.64
CA VAL A 146 0.16 27.47 -11.66
C VAL A 146 0.81 26.87 -12.91
N ASP A 147 1.68 25.88 -12.76
CA ASP A 147 2.35 25.21 -13.90
C ASP A 147 1.39 24.26 -14.62
N ILE A 148 0.46 23.62 -13.89
CA ILE A 148 -0.64 22.83 -14.47
C ILE A 148 -1.55 23.71 -15.32
N CYS A 149 -1.98 24.87 -14.80
CA CYS A 149 -2.83 25.80 -15.56
C CYS A 149 -2.16 26.34 -16.83
N LYS A 150 -0.83 26.54 -16.82
CA LYS A 150 -0.07 26.99 -18.01
C LYS A 150 0.17 25.90 -19.05
N ALA A 151 0.05 24.62 -18.67
CA ALA A 151 0.24 23.50 -19.58
C ALA A 151 -1.00 23.20 -20.44
N VAL A 152 -2.15 23.79 -20.11
CA VAL A 152 -3.35 23.76 -20.95
C VAL A 152 -3.29 24.95 -21.92
N PRO A 153 -3.09 24.74 -23.24
CA PRO A 153 -3.20 25.83 -24.20
C PRO A 153 -4.63 26.35 -24.23
N GLU A 154 -4.80 27.67 -24.16
CA GLU A 154 -6.08 28.34 -24.39
C GLU A 154 -6.55 28.05 -25.84
N ALA A 155 -7.83 27.71 -25.99
CA ALA A 155 -8.45 27.27 -27.25
C ALA A 155 -9.13 28.44 -28.01
#